data_AF-A0A024U614-F1
#
_entry.id   AF-A0A024U614-F1
#
_cell.length_a   1.000
_cell.length_b   1.000
_cell.length_c   1.000
_cell.angle_alpha   90.00
_cell.angle_beta   90.00
_cell.angle_gamma   90.00
#
_symmetry.space_group_name_H-M   'P 1'
#
loop_
_entity.id
_entity.type
_entity.pdbx_description
1 polymer ?
#
loop_
_entity_poly.entity_id
_entity_poly.type
_entity_poly.pdbx_seq_one_letter_code
_entity_poly.pdbx_strand_id
1 'polypeptide(L)'
;MTEKKADVSSLPSPAVPVGQLDVVKAKLKDVMSLKNLRGIVLFFGLGEQKPFQVPAKAIMMNRTRKNLLYFATNYAAVAILVGFVSILMNPFFLFVLMCIAAGWYQNAQISATETEDNKFTVMGRPVDANQRNVGMTGITALLIIYFGGSVLFSIASMSALLSASHAFLRNSNIPDDDDLGFSDDVALPEP
;
A
#
# COMPACT_ATOMS: atom_id res chain seq x y z
N MET A 1 50.58 -18.19 25.37
CA MET A 1 49.83 -18.32 24.10
C MET A 1 48.59 -17.45 24.21
N THR A 2 48.54 -16.41 23.38
CA THR A 2 47.61 -15.28 23.40
C THR A 2 46.25 -15.63 22.79
N GLU A 3 45.18 -15.29 23.49
CA GLU A 3 43.79 -15.47 23.08
C GLU A 3 43.36 -14.34 22.12
N LYS A 4 43.06 -14.68 20.87
CA LYS A 4 42.65 -13.73 19.83
C LYS A 4 41.15 -13.48 19.92
N LYS A 5 40.74 -12.36 20.52
CA LYS A 5 39.35 -11.87 20.45
C LYS A 5 39.01 -11.54 18.99
N ALA A 6 37.95 -12.18 18.47
CA ALA A 6 37.38 -11.83 17.18
C ALA A 6 36.56 -10.55 17.32
N ASP A 7 36.96 -9.52 16.57
CA ASP A 7 36.28 -8.24 16.46
C ASP A 7 35.01 -8.38 15.61
N VAL A 8 33.86 -8.26 16.27
CA VAL A 8 32.52 -8.46 15.68
C VAL A 8 32.02 -7.21 14.94
N SER A 9 32.85 -6.17 14.80
CA SER A 9 32.50 -4.91 14.13
C SER A 9 32.68 -4.92 12.60
N SER A 10 33.09 -6.03 12.00
CA SER A 10 33.45 -6.13 10.58
C SER A 10 32.44 -6.85 9.68
N LEU A 11 31.19 -7.05 10.12
CA LEU A 11 30.16 -7.55 9.22
C LEU A 11 29.65 -6.40 8.35
N PRO A 12 29.87 -6.42 7.02
CA PRO A 12 29.28 -5.43 6.13
C PRO A 12 27.76 -5.59 6.19
N SER A 13 27.10 -4.57 6.76
CA SER A 13 25.65 -4.42 6.65
C SER A 13 25.29 -4.39 5.15
N PRO A 14 24.27 -5.13 4.68
CA PRO A 14 23.91 -5.12 3.27
C PRO A 14 23.56 -3.69 2.84
N ALA A 15 24.46 -3.09 2.06
CA ALA A 15 24.29 -1.76 1.49
C ALA A 15 23.18 -1.81 0.43
N VAL A 16 21.93 -1.59 0.86
CA VAL A 16 20.83 -1.30 -0.07
C VAL A 16 21.05 0.14 -0.55
N PRO A 17 21.26 0.39 -1.87
CA PRO A 17 21.51 1.73 -2.37
C PRO A 17 20.29 2.62 -2.12
N VAL A 18 20.48 3.68 -1.33
CA VAL A 18 19.43 4.63 -0.91
C VAL A 18 18.62 5.17 -2.10
N GLY A 19 19.25 5.32 -3.27
CA GLY A 19 18.59 5.81 -4.49
C GLY A 19 17.54 4.86 -5.10
N GLN A 20 17.62 3.55 -4.94
CA GLN A 20 16.65 2.63 -5.57
C GLN A 20 15.28 2.67 -4.89
N LEU A 21 15.24 2.85 -3.57
CA LEU A 21 13.98 2.96 -2.82
C LEU A 21 13.23 4.23 -3.17
N ASP A 22 13.95 5.34 -3.37
CA ASP A 22 13.35 6.62 -3.72
C ASP A 22 12.80 6.61 -5.15
N VAL A 23 13.49 5.94 -6.09
CA VAL A 23 12.98 5.69 -7.45
C VAL A 23 11.73 4.82 -7.44
N VAL A 24 11.71 3.74 -6.65
CA VAL A 24 10.51 2.87 -6.53
C VAL A 24 9.34 3.63 -5.92
N LYS A 25 9.56 4.41 -4.86
CA LYS A 25 8.51 5.25 -4.25
C LYS A 25 8.00 6.30 -5.23
N ALA A 26 8.89 6.96 -5.98
CA ALA A 26 8.51 7.95 -6.97
C ALA A 26 7.64 7.33 -8.07
N LYS A 27 8.05 6.17 -8.61
CA LYS A 27 7.25 5.43 -9.60
C LYS A 27 5.89 4.99 -9.04
N LEU A 28 5.85 4.46 -7.82
CA LEU A 28 4.57 4.08 -7.19
C LEU A 28 3.65 5.28 -6.96
N LYS A 29 4.20 6.42 -6.53
CA LYS A 29 3.45 7.66 -6.32
C LYS A 29 2.90 8.20 -7.64
N ASP A 30 3.68 8.13 -8.71
CA ASP A 30 3.23 8.50 -10.05
C ASP A 30 2.11 7.56 -10.53
N VAL A 31 2.31 6.25 -10.43
CA VAL A 31 1.30 5.23 -10.81
C VAL A 31 -0.02 5.41 -10.05
N MET A 32 0.04 5.80 -8.77
CA MET A 32 -1.14 6.02 -7.94
C MET A 32 -1.64 7.48 -7.94
N SER A 33 -1.09 8.35 -8.78
CA SER A 33 -1.57 9.71 -8.93
C SER A 33 -3.00 9.73 -9.44
N LEU A 34 -3.87 10.55 -8.83
CA LEU A 34 -5.25 10.73 -9.30
C LEU A 34 -5.33 11.24 -10.74
N LYS A 35 -4.24 11.84 -11.25
CA LYS A 35 -4.12 12.27 -12.66
C LYS A 35 -4.13 11.08 -13.63
N ASN A 36 -3.72 9.90 -13.17
CA ASN A 36 -3.67 8.67 -13.95
C ASN A 36 -4.99 7.88 -13.87
N LEU A 37 -5.99 8.40 -13.14
CA LEU A 37 -7.33 7.82 -13.12
C LEU A 37 -7.96 7.94 -14.51
N ARG A 38 -8.13 6.81 -15.19
CA ARG A 38 -8.76 6.76 -16.50
C ARG A 38 -10.28 6.89 -16.33
N GLY A 39 -10.92 7.58 -17.27
CA GLY A 39 -12.37 7.81 -17.21
C GLY A 39 -13.18 6.50 -17.16
N ILE A 40 -14.32 6.55 -16.47
CA ILE A 40 -15.22 5.39 -16.26
C ILE A 40 -15.68 4.79 -17.59
N VAL A 41 -15.95 5.64 -18.60
CA VAL A 41 -16.32 5.23 -19.96
C VAL A 41 -15.24 4.35 -20.59
N LEU A 42 -13.97 4.73 -20.46
CA LEU A 42 -12.84 3.98 -21.02
C LEU A 42 -12.56 2.70 -20.24
N PHE A 43 -12.62 2.77 -18.90
CA PHE A 43 -12.41 1.63 -18.02
C PHE A 43 -13.39 0.51 -18.34
N PHE A 44 -14.69 0.81 -18.39
CA PHE A 44 -15.73 -0.18 -18.72
C PHE A 44 -15.94 -0.40 -20.23
N GLY A 45 -15.26 0.36 -21.09
CA GLY A 45 -15.41 0.27 -22.55
C GLY A 45 -16.81 0.64 -23.05
N LEU A 46 -17.48 1.59 -22.39
CA LEU A 46 -18.81 2.05 -22.77
C LEU A 46 -18.74 2.74 -24.14
N GLY A 47 -19.52 2.24 -25.11
CA GLY A 47 -19.51 2.73 -26.49
C GLY A 47 -18.58 1.97 -27.44
N GLU A 48 -17.79 1.01 -26.95
CA GLU A 48 -17.03 0.09 -27.79
C GLU A 48 -17.90 -1.08 -28.27
N GLN A 49 -17.63 -1.60 -29.47
CA GLN A 49 -18.40 -2.71 -30.05
C GLN A 49 -18.17 -4.04 -29.33
N LYS A 50 -16.94 -4.30 -28.86
CA LYS A 50 -16.53 -5.54 -28.15
C LYS A 50 -15.55 -5.22 -27.02
N PRO A 51 -15.99 -4.57 -25.93
CA PRO A 51 -15.12 -4.12 -24.84
C PRO A 51 -14.53 -5.26 -24.01
N PHE A 52 -15.21 -6.41 -23.95
CA PHE A 52 -14.78 -7.60 -23.22
C PHE A 52 -14.74 -8.82 -24.14
N GLN A 53 -13.60 -9.49 -24.18
CA GLN A 53 -13.37 -10.67 -25.00
C GLN A 53 -12.28 -11.55 -24.36
N VAL A 54 -12.46 -12.87 -24.33
CA VAL A 54 -11.40 -13.79 -23.88
C VAL A 54 -10.23 -13.74 -24.88
N PRO A 55 -8.98 -13.47 -24.44
CA PRO A 55 -7.85 -13.37 -25.34
C PRO A 55 -7.43 -14.73 -25.88
N ALA A 56 -6.90 -14.75 -27.10
CA ALA A 56 -6.17 -15.90 -27.60
C ALA A 56 -4.89 -16.13 -26.78
N LYS A 57 -4.45 -17.39 -26.65
CA LYS A 57 -3.28 -17.78 -25.83
C LYS A 57 -2.01 -16.98 -26.16
N ALA A 58 -1.79 -16.64 -27.43
CA ALA A 58 -0.60 -15.92 -27.89
C ALA A 58 -0.50 -14.47 -27.37
N ILE A 59 -1.62 -13.78 -27.19
CA ILE A 59 -1.65 -12.35 -26.80
C ILE A 59 -2.10 -12.12 -25.36
N MET A 60 -2.56 -13.18 -24.69
CA MET A 60 -3.17 -13.15 -23.36
C MET A 60 -2.30 -12.43 -22.31
N MET A 61 -1.05 -12.87 -22.16
CA MET A 61 -0.16 -12.33 -21.11
C MET A 61 0.21 -10.87 -21.37
N ASN A 62 0.52 -10.53 -22.63
CA ASN A 62 0.86 -9.16 -23.01
C ASN A 62 -0.32 -8.22 -22.76
N ARG A 63 -1.52 -8.60 -23.23
CA ARG A 63 -2.73 -7.78 -23.06
C ARG A 63 -3.10 -7.59 -21.59
N THR A 64 -3.04 -8.67 -20.80
CA THR A 64 -3.35 -8.59 -19.36
C THR A 64 -2.37 -7.67 -18.64
N ARG A 65 -1.07 -7.78 -18.95
CA ARG A 65 -0.04 -6.89 -18.37
C ARG A 65 -0.25 -5.44 -18.76
N LYS A 66 -0.50 -5.15 -20.05
CA LYS A 66 -0.79 -3.80 -20.54
C LYS A 66 -2.01 -3.20 -19.84
N ASN A 67 -3.11 -3.95 -19.75
CA ASN A 67 -4.31 -3.51 -19.05
C ASN A 67 -4.09 -3.29 -17.55
N LEU A 68 -3.27 -4.13 -16.90
CA LEU A 68 -2.98 -4.02 -15.47
C LEU A 68 -2.24 -2.71 -15.16
N LEU A 69 -1.27 -2.36 -16.00
CA LEU A 69 -0.51 -1.12 -15.91
C LEU A 69 -1.37 0.08 -16.29
N TYR A 70 -2.02 0.05 -17.46
CA TYR A 70 -2.78 1.17 -17.98
C TYR A 70 -3.93 1.64 -17.07
N PHE A 71 -4.58 0.71 -16.36
CA PHE A 71 -5.67 0.99 -15.43
C PHE A 71 -5.28 0.85 -13.95
N ALA A 72 -3.99 0.90 -13.61
CA ALA A 72 -3.50 0.67 -12.24
C ALA A 72 -4.22 1.55 -11.19
N THR A 73 -4.38 2.85 -11.48
CA THR A 73 -5.08 3.79 -10.59
C THR A 73 -6.56 3.44 -10.42
N ASN A 74 -7.23 2.98 -11.48
CA ASN A 74 -8.62 2.52 -11.40
C ASN A 74 -8.74 1.26 -10.53
N TYR A 75 -7.81 0.30 -10.65
CA TYR A 75 -7.79 -0.89 -9.79
C TYR A 75 -7.53 -0.53 -8.33
N ALA A 76 -6.66 0.44 -8.06
CA ALA A 76 -6.47 0.98 -6.71
C ALA A 76 -7.78 1.58 -6.17
N ALA A 77 -8.52 2.34 -6.98
CA ALA A 77 -9.82 2.88 -6.60
C ALA A 77 -10.85 1.76 -6.33
N VAL A 78 -10.89 0.70 -7.14
CA VAL A 78 -11.73 -0.48 -6.91
C VAL A 78 -11.35 -1.16 -5.59
N ALA A 79 -10.05 -1.35 -5.31
CA ALA A 79 -9.59 -1.94 -4.06
C ALA A 79 -9.97 -1.10 -2.84
N ILE A 80 -9.87 0.24 -2.93
CA ILE A 80 -10.33 1.16 -1.88
C ILE A 80 -11.84 1.04 -1.66
N LEU A 81 -12.63 1.00 -2.74
CA LEU A 81 -14.09 0.88 -2.65
C LEU A 81 -14.51 -0.47 -2.03
N VAL A 82 -13.93 -1.57 -2.50
CA VAL A 82 -14.12 -2.90 -1.91
C VAL A 82 -13.71 -2.88 -0.45
N GLY A 83 -12.56 -2.29 -0.13
CA GLY A 83 -12.07 -2.07 1.23
C GLY A 83 -13.10 -1.39 2.12
N PHE A 84 -13.59 -0.24 1.67
CA PHE A 84 -14.58 0.55 2.38
C PHE A 84 -15.86 -0.25 2.66
N VAL A 85 -16.42 -0.90 1.63
CA VAL A 85 -17.63 -1.72 1.77
C VAL A 85 -17.40 -2.91 2.69
N SER A 86 -16.28 -3.64 2.54
CA SER A 86 -15.95 -4.78 3.38
C SER A 86 -15.78 -4.38 4.85
N ILE A 87 -15.15 -3.25 5.14
CA ILE A 87 -15.02 -2.77 6.51
C ILE A 87 -16.39 -2.39 7.08
N LEU A 88 -17.23 -1.67 6.32
CA LEU A 88 -18.58 -1.30 6.75
C LEU A 88 -19.48 -2.50 7.05
N MET A 89 -19.31 -3.59 6.30
CA MET A 89 -20.06 -4.84 6.51
C MET A 89 -19.57 -5.66 7.71
N ASN A 90 -18.47 -5.26 8.36
CA ASN A 90 -17.90 -5.92 9.54
C ASN A 90 -17.98 -5.00 10.77
N PRO A 91 -19.14 -4.92 11.45
CA PRO A 91 -19.38 -3.97 12.54
C PRO A 91 -18.42 -4.15 13.72
N PHE A 92 -17.99 -5.39 14.00
CA PHE A 92 -17.03 -5.65 15.07
C PHE A 92 -15.63 -5.13 14.74
N PHE A 93 -15.18 -5.29 13.49
CA PHE A 93 -13.90 -4.74 13.06
C PHE A 93 -13.91 -3.21 13.08
N LEU A 94 -15.02 -2.58 12.66
CA LEU A 94 -15.24 -1.14 12.82
C LEU A 94 -15.14 -0.68 14.27
N PHE A 95 -15.76 -1.41 15.20
CA PHE A 95 -15.66 -1.10 16.62
C PHE A 95 -14.20 -1.14 17.11
N VAL A 96 -13.43 -2.15 16.71
CA VAL A 96 -11.99 -2.24 17.03
C VAL A 96 -11.22 -1.05 16.44
N LEU A 97 -11.49 -0.67 15.19
CA LEU A 97 -10.87 0.51 14.57
C LEU A 97 -11.21 1.81 15.32
N MET A 98 -12.44 1.94 15.83
CA MET A 98 -12.84 3.08 16.66
C MET A 98 -12.07 3.13 17.99
N CYS A 99 -11.90 1.99 18.66
CA CYS A 99 -11.09 1.91 19.88
C CYS A 99 -9.62 2.26 19.63
N ILE A 100 -9.05 1.79 18.51
CA ILE A 100 -7.70 2.15 18.08
C ILE A 100 -7.60 3.67 17.84
N ALA A 101 -8.55 4.25 17.10
CA ALA A 101 -8.58 5.68 16.82
C ALA A 101 -8.67 6.52 18.12
N ALA A 102 -9.52 6.10 19.07
CA ALA A 102 -9.60 6.72 20.38
C ALA A 102 -8.28 6.61 21.16
N GLY A 103 -7.61 5.45 21.11
CA GLY A 103 -6.29 5.26 21.72
C GLY A 103 -5.23 6.18 21.14
N TRP A 104 -5.17 6.32 19.81
CA TRP A 104 -4.26 7.26 19.14
C TRP A 104 -4.59 8.72 19.44
N TYR A 105 -5.88 9.07 19.51
CA TYR A 105 -6.31 10.41 19.91
C TYR A 105 -5.82 10.74 21.32
N GLN A 106 -6.02 9.84 22.29
CA GLN A 106 -5.53 10.05 23.65
C GLN A 106 -4.01 10.14 23.73
N ASN A 107 -3.30 9.29 22.96
CA ASN A 107 -1.85 9.38 22.84
C ASN A 107 -1.39 10.75 22.32
N ALA A 108 -2.10 11.30 21.32
CA ALA A 108 -1.82 12.63 20.79
C ALA A 108 -2.07 13.73 21.83
N GLN A 109 -3.17 13.64 22.59
CA GLN A 109 -3.47 14.59 23.67
C GLN A 109 -2.40 14.58 24.76
N ILE A 110 -2.00 13.38 25.22
CA ILE A 110 -0.92 13.23 26.22
C ILE A 110 0.37 13.88 25.70
N SER A 111 0.76 13.56 24.46
CA SER A 111 1.97 14.09 23.83
C SER A 111 1.96 15.63 23.73
N ALA A 112 0.79 16.23 23.51
CA ALA A 112 0.64 17.68 23.40
C ALA A 112 0.73 18.41 24.76
N THR A 113 0.40 17.72 25.86
CA THR A 113 0.39 18.28 27.22
C THR A 113 1.61 17.88 28.06
N GLU A 114 2.49 17.05 27.51
CA GLU A 114 3.66 16.51 28.20
C GLU A 114 4.73 17.60 28.39
N THR A 115 5.16 17.79 29.64
CA THR A 115 6.24 18.71 30.04
C THR A 115 7.33 17.96 30.78
N GLU A 116 8.50 18.58 30.96
CA GLU A 116 9.63 17.98 31.70
C GLU A 116 9.24 17.50 33.11
N ASP A 117 8.34 18.24 33.78
CA ASP A 117 7.87 17.97 35.14
C ASP A 117 6.67 17.00 35.19
N ASN A 118 6.02 16.74 34.07
CA ASN A 118 4.82 15.89 33.96
C ASN A 118 4.96 14.88 32.82
N LYS A 119 5.99 14.03 32.91
CA LYS A 119 6.22 12.95 31.95
C LYS A 119 5.21 11.84 32.15
N PHE A 120 4.73 11.27 31.05
CA PHE A 120 3.82 10.13 31.10
C PHE A 120 4.52 8.94 31.78
N THR A 121 3.91 8.38 32.82
CA THR A 121 4.48 7.23 33.54
C THR A 121 3.60 5.99 33.39
N VAL A 122 4.23 4.83 33.20
CA VAL A 122 3.59 3.52 33.18
C VAL A 122 4.21 2.70 34.30
N MET A 123 3.40 2.21 35.23
CA MET A 123 3.86 1.46 36.41
C MET A 123 4.98 2.18 37.19
N GLY A 124 4.89 3.52 37.29
CA GLY A 124 5.84 4.35 38.02
C GLY A 124 7.15 4.65 37.28
N ARG A 125 7.32 4.21 36.02
CA ARG A 125 8.48 4.54 35.18
C ARG A 125 8.09 5.53 34.08
N PRO A 126 8.86 6.60 33.84
CA PRO A 126 8.60 7.51 32.74
C PRO A 126 8.77 6.78 31.41
N VAL A 127 7.83 6.96 30.50
CA VAL A 127 7.84 6.39 29.15
C VAL A 127 7.89 7.53 28.16
N ASP A 128 8.96 7.54 27.37
CA ASP A 128 9.14 8.54 26.32
C ASP A 128 8.09 8.42 25.21
N ALA A 129 7.80 9.53 24.52
CA ALA A 129 6.83 9.59 23.43
C ALA A 129 7.15 8.59 22.32
N ASN A 130 8.44 8.38 22.01
CA ASN A 130 8.84 7.41 20.99
C ASN A 130 8.53 5.97 21.43
N GLN A 131 8.83 5.62 22.69
CA GLN A 131 8.52 4.30 23.24
C GLN A 131 7.01 4.03 23.24
N ARG A 132 6.21 5.04 23.62
CA ARG A 132 4.75 4.98 23.60
C ARG A 132 4.22 4.76 22.18
N ASN A 133 4.73 5.50 21.19
CA ASN A 133 4.34 5.35 19.79
C ASN A 133 4.68 3.96 19.22
N VAL A 134 5.85 3.42 19.53
CA VAL A 134 6.24 2.06 19.13
C VAL A 134 5.31 1.02 19.77
N GLY A 135 5.03 1.14 21.07
CA GLY A 135 4.09 0.24 21.76
C GLY A 135 2.68 0.31 21.19
N MET A 136 2.16 1.52 20.97
CA MET A 136 0.85 1.76 20.35
C MET A 136 0.76 1.19 18.94
N THR A 137 1.84 1.33 18.14
CA THR A 137 1.94 0.74 16.80
C THR A 137 1.90 -0.78 16.87
N GLY A 138 2.65 -1.39 17.80
CA GLY A 138 2.65 -2.84 18.01
C GLY A 138 1.26 -3.37 18.39
N ILE A 139 0.60 -2.74 19.36
CA ILE A 139 -0.76 -3.10 19.77
C ILE A 139 -1.75 -2.93 18.61
N THR A 140 -1.66 -1.81 17.88
CA THR A 140 -2.50 -1.54 16.69
C THR A 140 -2.33 -2.65 15.66
N ALA A 141 -1.09 -3.03 15.33
CA ALA A 141 -0.82 -4.10 14.37
C ALA A 141 -1.41 -5.44 14.83
N LEU A 142 -1.23 -5.80 16.11
CA LEU A 142 -1.80 -7.04 16.68
C LEU A 142 -3.33 -7.05 16.59
N LEU A 143 -3.99 -5.96 16.98
CA LEU A 143 -5.45 -5.85 16.94
C LEU A 143 -5.97 -5.93 15.50
N ILE A 144 -5.32 -5.24 14.55
CA ILE A 144 -5.70 -5.27 13.14
C ILE A 144 -5.50 -6.67 12.55
N ILE A 145 -4.40 -7.36 12.86
CA ILE A 145 -4.17 -8.71 12.36
C ILE A 145 -5.18 -9.69 12.95
N TYR A 146 -5.39 -9.65 14.28
CA TYR A 146 -6.25 -10.59 14.97
C TYR A 146 -7.74 -10.41 14.62
N PHE A 147 -8.23 -9.17 14.63
CA PHE A 147 -9.64 -8.87 14.39
C PHE A 147 -9.98 -8.53 12.95
N GLY A 148 -9.02 -7.99 12.20
CA GLY A 148 -9.18 -7.57 10.81
C GLY A 148 -8.59 -8.52 9.78
N GLY A 149 -7.83 -9.55 10.18
CA GLY A 149 -7.10 -10.41 9.25
C GLY A 149 -7.99 -11.02 8.16
N SER A 150 -9.14 -11.57 8.52
CA SER A 150 -10.12 -12.13 7.57
C SER A 150 -10.72 -11.05 6.64
N VAL A 151 -10.99 -9.86 7.18
CA VAL A 151 -11.52 -8.72 6.42
C VAL A 151 -10.47 -8.23 5.41
N LEU A 152 -9.23 -8.02 5.85
CA LEU A 152 -8.12 -7.60 5.00
C LEU A 152 -7.82 -8.62 3.90
N PHE A 153 -7.83 -9.92 4.24
CA PHE A 153 -7.66 -10.99 3.26
C PHE A 153 -8.80 -10.99 2.22
N SER A 154 -10.04 -10.76 2.66
CA SER A 154 -11.20 -10.67 1.77
C SER A 154 -11.10 -9.47 0.83
N ILE A 155 -10.68 -8.32 1.34
CA ILE A 155 -10.44 -7.11 0.53
C ILE A 155 -9.36 -7.39 -0.52
N ALA A 156 -8.22 -7.95 -0.11
CA ALA A 156 -7.11 -8.26 -1.02
C ALA A 156 -7.53 -9.28 -2.09
N SER A 157 -8.21 -10.36 -1.69
CA SER A 157 -8.63 -11.42 -2.61
C SER A 157 -9.68 -10.93 -3.60
N MET A 158 -10.71 -10.23 -3.13
CA MET A 158 -11.80 -9.75 -3.97
C MET A 158 -11.32 -8.64 -4.92
N SER A 159 -10.53 -7.69 -4.43
CA SER A 159 -9.98 -6.63 -5.28
C SER A 159 -9.00 -7.18 -6.32
N ALA A 160 -8.15 -8.14 -5.96
CA ALA A 160 -7.27 -8.82 -6.90
C ALA A 160 -8.06 -9.61 -7.95
N LEU A 161 -9.09 -10.37 -7.54
CA LEU A 161 -9.93 -11.14 -8.45
C LEU A 161 -10.65 -10.23 -9.46
N LEU A 162 -11.27 -9.15 -8.98
CA LEU A 162 -11.96 -8.18 -9.84
C LEU A 162 -10.99 -7.51 -10.82
N SER A 163 -9.84 -7.06 -10.33
CA SER A 163 -8.83 -6.37 -11.15
C SER A 163 -8.20 -7.31 -12.17
N ALA A 164 -7.87 -8.54 -11.78
CA ALA A 164 -7.31 -9.55 -12.69
C ALA A 164 -8.35 -9.99 -13.73
N SER A 165 -9.61 -10.21 -13.33
CA SER A 165 -10.69 -10.55 -14.27
C SER A 165 -10.95 -9.43 -15.26
N HIS A 166 -10.99 -8.19 -14.78
CA HIS A 166 -11.12 -7.02 -15.63
C HIS A 166 -9.93 -6.90 -16.60
N ALA A 167 -8.70 -6.94 -16.10
CA ALA A 167 -7.49 -6.84 -16.93
C ALA A 167 -7.40 -7.98 -17.97
N PHE A 168 -7.84 -9.18 -17.61
CA PHE A 168 -7.84 -10.35 -18.49
C PHE A 168 -8.89 -10.22 -19.60
N LEU A 169 -10.13 -9.84 -19.26
CA LEU A 169 -11.25 -9.80 -20.20
C LEU A 169 -11.28 -8.52 -21.03
N ARG A 170 -10.78 -7.40 -20.51
CA ARG A 170 -10.84 -6.11 -21.18
C ARG A 170 -10.05 -6.13 -22.48
N ASN A 171 -10.73 -5.79 -23.57
CA ASN A 171 -10.16 -5.66 -24.89
C ASN A 171 -9.91 -4.18 -25.22
N SER A 172 -8.91 -3.60 -24.55
CA SER A 172 -8.52 -2.20 -24.72
C SER A 172 -7.66 -2.06 -25.98
N ASN A 173 -7.95 -1.06 -26.82
CA ASN A 173 -7.03 -0.67 -27.90
C ASN A 173 -6.05 0.38 -27.34
N ILE A 174 -5.05 -0.08 -26.60
CA ILE A 174 -4.01 0.77 -25.99
C ILE A 174 -2.90 0.97 -27.04
N PRO A 175 -2.51 2.21 -27.38
CA PRO A 175 -1.34 2.47 -28.22
C PRO A 175 -0.06 1.82 -27.64
N ASP A 176 0.93 1.54 -28.48
CA ASP A 176 2.17 0.90 -28.03
C ASP A 176 2.99 1.76 -27.05
N ASP A 177 4.03 1.13 -26.48
CA ASP A 177 4.55 1.26 -25.10
C ASP A 177 4.91 2.67 -24.57
N ASP A 178 4.91 3.71 -25.40
CA ASP A 178 5.27 5.09 -25.05
C ASP A 178 4.13 5.88 -24.36
N ASP A 179 2.90 5.34 -24.32
CA ASP A 179 1.69 6.06 -23.87
C ASP A 179 0.99 5.38 -22.67
N LEU A 180 1.75 4.66 -21.84
CA LEU A 180 1.23 4.07 -20.60
C LEU A 180 0.87 5.12 -19.53
N GLY A 181 1.23 6.39 -19.76
CA GLY A 181 0.89 7.53 -18.89
C GLY A 181 1.67 7.57 -17.58
N PHE A 182 2.72 6.77 -17.44
CA PHE A 182 3.72 6.96 -16.40
C PHE A 182 4.79 7.85 -16.99
N SER A 183 5.05 9.01 -16.38
CA SER A 183 6.05 9.93 -16.91
C SER A 183 7.42 9.25 -16.93
N ASP A 184 8.03 9.12 -18.11
CA ASP A 184 9.42 8.70 -18.28
C ASP A 184 10.42 9.75 -17.75
N ASP A 185 9.93 10.88 -17.24
CA ASP A 185 10.70 12.00 -16.67
C ASP A 185 11.42 11.70 -15.34
N VAL A 186 11.62 10.42 -14.97
CA VAL A 186 12.61 10.09 -13.94
C VAL A 186 13.97 10.01 -14.62
N ALA A 187 14.54 11.19 -14.89
CA ALA A 187 15.91 11.33 -15.34
C ALA A 187 16.83 10.59 -14.38
N LEU A 188 17.47 9.53 -14.87
CA LEU A 188 18.52 8.83 -14.14
C LEU A 188 19.69 9.81 -13.97
N PRO A 189 20.24 9.99 -12.76
CA PRO A 189 21.52 10.67 -12.64
C PRO A 189 22.56 9.85 -13.43
N GLU A 190 23.25 10.51 -14.36
CA GLU A 190 24.33 9.90 -15.13
C GLU A 190 25.43 9.36 -14.18
N PRO A 191 26.11 8.25 -14.56
CA PRO A 191 27.08 7.58 -13.71
C PRO A 191 28.32 8.43 -13.37
#